data_AF-A0A8I0ZUW1-F1
#
_entry.id   AF-A0A8I0ZUW1-F1
#
_cell.length_a   1.000
_cell.length_b   1.000
_cell.length_c   1.000
_cell.angle_alpha   90.00
_cell.angle_beta   90.00
_cell.angle_gamma   90.00
#
_symmetry.space_group_name_H-M   'P 1'
#
loop_
_entity.id
_entity.type
_entity.pdbx_description
1 polymer ?
#
loop_
_entity_poly.entity_id
_entity_poly.type
_entity_poly.pdbx_seq_one_letter_code
_entity_poly.pdbx_strand_id
1 'polypeptide(L)'
;MFSPQSTEVIRATLPVVGAAIGDITTLFYRRMFDAHPELERDLFNRGNQKQGEQQKALAGAIAAFATLQLEPDSAKVDLILSRIAHKHASLGITPDQYAIVHEHLFAAIVEILGDAVTPDVAAAWDEVYWLMAETLITMERGLYQLAGVDAG
;
A
#
# COMPACT_ATOMS: atom_id res chain seq x y z
N MET A 1 -5.60 10.25 -12.80
CA MET A 1 -5.41 9.48 -14.05
C MET A 1 -3.93 9.21 -14.14
N PHE A 2 -3.52 7.94 -14.16
CA PHE A 2 -2.11 7.57 -14.09
C PHE A 2 -1.35 8.11 -15.31
N SER A 3 -0.29 8.90 -15.10
CA SER A 3 0.36 9.59 -16.21
C SER A 3 1.14 8.63 -17.15
N PRO A 4 1.26 8.92 -18.46
CA PRO A 4 2.09 8.13 -19.36
C PRO A 4 3.56 8.05 -18.92
N GLN A 5 4.09 9.15 -18.38
CA GLN A 5 5.44 9.22 -17.82
C GLN A 5 5.59 8.27 -16.62
N SER A 6 4.63 8.31 -15.69
CA SER A 6 4.61 7.40 -14.53
C SER A 6 4.50 5.94 -14.96
N THR A 7 3.80 5.65 -16.06
CA THR A 7 3.73 4.30 -16.64
C THR A 7 5.09 3.78 -17.11
N GLU A 8 5.87 4.59 -17.79
CA GLU A 8 7.22 4.22 -18.22
C GLU A 8 8.16 4.02 -17.02
N VAL A 9 8.10 4.93 -16.04
CA VAL A 9 8.92 4.85 -14.82
C VAL A 9 8.58 3.61 -14.00
N ILE A 10 7.29 3.32 -13.78
CA ILE A 10 6.86 2.10 -13.07
C ILE A 10 7.30 0.86 -13.85
N ARG A 11 7.14 0.83 -15.18
CA ARG A 11 7.59 -0.31 -15.99
C ARG A 11 9.09 -0.59 -15.81
N ALA A 12 9.90 0.46 -15.77
CA ALA A 12 11.35 0.35 -15.61
C ALA A 12 11.77 -0.04 -14.19
N THR A 13 11.04 0.40 -13.17
CA THR A 13 11.44 0.26 -11.75
C THR A 13 10.73 -0.85 -10.98
N LEU A 14 9.60 -1.36 -11.49
CA LEU A 14 8.86 -2.47 -10.89
C LEU A 14 9.74 -3.70 -10.60
N PRO A 15 10.68 -4.12 -11.49
CA PRO A 15 11.56 -5.25 -11.19
C PRO A 15 12.49 -5.01 -10.00
N VAL A 16 13.08 -3.81 -9.87
CA VAL A 16 14.02 -3.51 -8.77
C VAL A 16 13.28 -3.34 -7.44
N VAL A 17 12.12 -2.67 -7.45
CA VAL A 17 11.26 -2.56 -6.26
C VAL A 17 10.75 -3.93 -5.83
N GLY A 18 10.33 -4.75 -6.79
CA GLY A 18 9.88 -6.13 -6.55
C GLY A 18 10.97 -7.02 -5.97
N ALA A 19 12.21 -6.91 -6.45
CA ALA A 19 13.34 -7.66 -5.91
C ALA A 19 13.69 -7.26 -4.46
N ALA A 20 13.52 -5.99 -4.11
CA ALA A 20 13.81 -5.45 -2.77
C ALA A 20 12.62 -5.50 -1.80
N ILE A 21 11.45 -5.98 -2.23
CA ILE A 21 10.19 -5.79 -1.49
C ILE A 21 10.19 -6.44 -0.10
N GLY A 22 10.94 -7.53 0.09
CA GLY A 22 11.10 -8.17 1.39
C GLY A 22 11.82 -7.29 2.41
N ASP A 23 12.90 -6.64 1.99
CA ASP A 23 13.67 -5.72 2.84
C ASP A 23 12.90 -4.43 3.10
N ILE A 24 12.27 -3.88 2.06
CA ILE A 24 11.40 -2.70 2.15
C ILE A 24 10.29 -2.93 3.17
N THR A 25 9.55 -4.03 3.06
CA THR A 25 8.43 -4.29 3.98
C THR A 25 8.90 -4.56 5.41
N THR A 26 10.04 -5.23 5.59
CA THR A 26 10.63 -5.44 6.91
C THR A 26 10.97 -4.12 7.58
N LEU A 27 11.63 -3.21 6.85
CA LEU A 27 11.98 -1.89 7.36
C LEU A 27 10.74 -1.02 7.59
N PHE A 28 9.78 -1.02 6.65
CA PHE A 28 8.51 -0.31 6.75
C PHE A 28 7.77 -0.62 8.06
N TYR A 29 7.55 -1.91 8.36
CA TYR A 29 6.81 -2.28 9.58
C TYR A 29 7.56 -1.88 10.85
N ARG A 30 8.88 -2.03 10.87
CA ARG A 30 9.69 -1.57 12.01
C ARG A 30 9.51 -0.06 12.22
N ARG A 31 9.70 0.74 11.17
CA ARG A 31 9.57 2.21 11.24
C ARG A 31 8.18 2.63 11.69
N MET A 32 7.14 2.03 11.10
CA MET A 32 5.76 2.34 11.43
C MET A 32 5.42 1.99 12.88
N PHE A 33 5.82 0.83 13.40
CA PHE A 33 5.49 0.44 14.77
C PHE A 33 6.35 1.14 15.82
N ASP A 34 7.59 1.51 15.49
CA ASP A 34 8.41 2.35 16.37
C ASP A 34 7.81 3.75 16.54
N ALA A 35 7.22 4.31 15.48
CA ALA A 35 6.55 5.61 15.50
C ALA A 35 5.10 5.55 16.03
N HIS A 36 4.39 4.45 15.73
CA HIS A 36 2.97 4.25 16.01
C HIS A 36 2.74 2.90 16.72
N PRO A 37 3.21 2.73 17.96
CA PRO A 37 3.08 1.46 18.70
C PRO A 37 1.62 1.08 18.97
N GLU A 38 0.69 2.04 18.93
CA GLU A 38 -0.76 1.79 18.99
C GLU A 38 -1.26 0.94 17.82
N LEU A 39 -0.69 1.08 16.61
CA LEU A 39 -1.08 0.28 15.47
C LEU A 39 -0.70 -1.19 15.70
N GLU A 40 0.52 -1.45 16.18
CA GLU A 40 0.97 -2.82 16.50
C GLU A 40 0.14 -3.47 17.62
N ARG A 41 -0.30 -2.67 18.58
CA ARG A 41 -1.04 -3.16 19.75
C ARG A 41 -2.50 -3.45 19.42
N ASP A 42 -3.16 -2.53 18.72
CA ASP A 42 -4.62 -2.47 18.66
C ASP A 42 -5.19 -2.92 17.30
N LEU A 43 -4.41 -2.82 16.22
CA LEU A 43 -4.90 -3.05 14.86
C LEU A 43 -4.22 -4.24 14.16
N PHE A 44 -2.90 -4.36 14.27
CA PHE A 44 -2.13 -5.36 13.54
C PHE A 44 -2.07 -6.70 14.31
N ASN A 45 -2.32 -7.80 13.61
CA ASN A 45 -2.31 -9.13 14.23
C ASN A 45 -0.86 -9.60 14.47
N ARG A 46 -0.46 -9.68 15.75
CA ARG A 46 0.88 -10.12 16.18
C ARG A 46 1.28 -11.53 15.70
N GLY A 47 0.32 -12.42 15.48
CA GLY A 47 0.55 -13.75 14.94
C GLY A 47 0.98 -13.71 13.47
N ASN A 48 0.27 -12.93 12.65
CA ASN A 48 0.60 -12.72 11.24
C ASN A 48 1.95 -11.99 11.09
N GLN A 49 2.25 -11.06 11.99
CA GLN A 49 3.52 -10.34 12.04
C GLN A 49 4.71 -11.28 12.29
N LYS A 50 4.58 -12.17 13.30
CA LYS A 50 5.63 -13.16 13.61
C LYS A 50 5.89 -14.15 12.47
N GLN A 51 4.90 -14.39 11.61
CA GLN A 51 5.00 -15.34 10.50
C GLN A 51 5.42 -14.69 9.17
N GLY A 52 5.53 -13.36 9.12
CA GLY A 52 5.92 -12.63 7.91
C GLY A 52 4.83 -12.57 6.83
N GLU A 53 3.61 -13.05 7.13
CA GLU A 53 2.53 -13.13 6.14
C GLU A 53 1.99 -11.75 5.76
N GLN A 54 2.01 -10.81 6.70
CA GLN A 54 1.48 -9.47 6.47
C GLN A 54 2.41 -8.59 5.62
N GLN A 55 3.72 -8.76 5.80
CA GLN A 55 4.79 -8.20 4.96
C GLN A 55 4.57 -8.61 3.50
N LYS A 56 4.38 -9.91 3.28
CA LYS A 56 4.11 -10.47 1.94
C LYS A 56 2.79 -9.97 1.34
N ALA A 57 1.75 -9.81 2.15
CA ALA A 57 0.45 -9.35 1.69
C ALA A 57 0.50 -7.90 1.17
N LEU A 58 1.11 -6.98 1.93
CA LEU A 58 1.25 -5.58 1.52
C LEU A 58 2.14 -5.44 0.28
N ALA A 59 3.30 -6.09 0.30
CA ALA A 59 4.22 -6.20 -0.83
C ALA A 59 3.49 -6.64 -2.11
N GLY A 60 2.73 -7.74 -2.01
CA GLY A 60 1.99 -8.31 -3.12
C GLY A 60 0.88 -7.40 -3.63
N ALA A 61 0.17 -6.69 -2.75
CA ALA A 61 -0.90 -5.77 -3.13
C ALA A 61 -0.36 -4.58 -3.95
N ILE A 62 0.70 -3.93 -3.48
CA ILE A 62 1.31 -2.77 -4.15
C ILE A 62 1.90 -3.20 -5.50
N ALA A 63 2.65 -4.30 -5.54
CA ALA A 63 3.24 -4.80 -6.78
C ALA A 63 2.16 -5.22 -7.80
N ALA A 64 1.10 -5.89 -7.35
CA ALA A 64 -0.04 -6.25 -8.20
C ALA A 64 -0.74 -5.00 -8.74
N PHE A 65 -0.98 -4.00 -7.91
CA PHE A 65 -1.64 -2.76 -8.33
C PHE A 65 -0.79 -1.96 -9.32
N ALA A 66 0.53 -1.85 -9.08
CA ALA A 66 1.48 -1.25 -10.01
C ALA A 66 1.51 -1.98 -11.35
N THR A 67 1.47 -3.32 -11.34
CA THR A 67 1.42 -4.14 -12.57
C THR A 67 0.15 -3.85 -13.38
N LEU A 68 -0.98 -3.66 -12.69
CA LEU A 68 -2.26 -3.35 -13.33
C LEU A 68 -2.30 -1.94 -13.95
N GLN A 69 -1.39 -1.03 -13.59
CA GLN A 69 -1.23 0.23 -14.31
C GLN A 69 -0.52 0.06 -15.66
N LEU A 70 0.24 -1.03 -15.84
CA LEU A 70 0.95 -1.34 -17.08
C LEU A 70 0.07 -2.13 -18.05
N GLU A 71 -0.79 -2.99 -17.50
CA GLU A 71 -1.72 -3.87 -18.22
C GLU A 71 -3.06 -3.85 -17.48
N PRO A 72 -3.96 -2.90 -17.82
CA PRO A 72 -5.21 -2.74 -17.08
C PRO A 72 -6.17 -3.92 -17.31
N ASP A 73 -6.38 -4.69 -16.25
CA ASP A 73 -7.45 -5.69 -16.12
C ASP A 73 -8.38 -5.23 -14.99
N SER A 74 -9.44 -4.50 -15.37
CA SER A 74 -10.37 -3.90 -14.40
C SER A 74 -11.05 -4.94 -13.51
N ALA A 75 -11.40 -6.10 -14.05
CA ALA A 75 -12.06 -7.15 -13.27
C ALA A 75 -11.13 -7.71 -12.18
N LYS A 76 -9.83 -7.86 -12.49
CA LYS A 76 -8.84 -8.30 -11.51
C LYS A 76 -8.51 -7.24 -10.47
N VAL A 77 -8.41 -5.96 -10.89
CA VAL A 77 -8.26 -4.82 -9.95
C VAL A 77 -9.41 -4.81 -8.95
N ASP A 78 -10.65 -4.84 -9.44
CA ASP A 78 -11.85 -4.76 -8.61
C ASP A 78 -11.92 -5.92 -7.61
N LEU A 79 -11.58 -7.14 -8.03
CA LEU A 79 -11.56 -8.32 -7.15
C LEU A 79 -10.55 -8.15 -6.00
N ILE A 80 -9.34 -7.69 -6.30
CA ILE A 80 -8.27 -7.51 -5.31
C ILE A 80 -8.65 -6.39 -4.34
N LEU A 81 -9.02 -5.22 -4.86
CA LEU A 81 -9.36 -4.06 -4.06
C LEU A 81 -10.61 -4.29 -3.21
N SER A 82 -11.62 -4.98 -3.73
CA SER A 82 -12.83 -5.33 -2.97
C SER A 82 -12.51 -6.17 -1.74
N ARG A 83 -11.66 -7.19 -1.90
CA ARG A 83 -11.23 -8.03 -0.76
C ARG A 83 -10.47 -7.21 0.29
N ILE A 84 -9.62 -6.29 -0.13
CA ILE A 84 -8.85 -5.41 0.76
C ILE A 84 -9.81 -4.45 1.48
N ALA A 85 -10.69 -3.76 0.75
CA ALA A 85 -11.65 -2.81 1.28
C ALA A 85 -12.59 -3.46 2.32
N HIS A 86 -13.10 -4.67 2.06
CA HIS A 86 -13.89 -5.41 3.05
C HIS A 86 -13.11 -5.73 4.32
N LYS A 87 -11.82 -6.10 4.18
CA LYS A 87 -10.97 -6.38 5.34
C LYS A 87 -10.68 -5.09 6.12
N HIS A 88 -10.38 -3.99 5.45
CA HIS A 88 -10.16 -2.69 6.06
C HIS A 88 -11.40 -2.17 6.78
N ALA A 89 -12.58 -2.25 6.14
CA ALA A 89 -13.84 -1.88 6.76
C ALA A 89 -14.14 -2.72 8.03
N SER A 90 -13.83 -4.03 8.01
CA SER A 90 -13.99 -4.89 9.19
C SER A 90 -13.05 -4.53 10.35
N LEU A 91 -11.99 -3.78 10.07
CA LEU A 91 -10.99 -3.32 11.02
C LEU A 91 -11.16 -1.84 11.40
N GLY A 92 -12.15 -1.14 10.85
CA GLY A 92 -12.36 0.28 11.12
C GLY A 92 -11.25 1.20 10.58
N ILE A 93 -10.57 0.81 9.49
CA ILE A 93 -9.51 1.64 8.91
C ILE A 93 -10.06 3.01 8.48
N THR A 94 -9.34 4.08 8.87
CA THR A 94 -9.70 5.46 8.58
C THR A 94 -8.81 6.05 7.47
N PRO A 95 -9.29 7.07 6.73
CA PRO A 95 -8.50 7.73 5.70
C PRO A 95 -7.14 8.25 6.17
N ASP A 96 -7.04 8.77 7.39
CA ASP A 96 -5.81 9.35 7.93
C ASP A 96 -4.70 8.30 8.12
N GLN A 97 -5.06 7.02 8.30
CA GLN A 97 -4.08 5.94 8.44
C GLN A 97 -3.32 5.65 7.14
N TYR A 98 -3.86 6.02 5.98
CA TYR A 98 -3.12 5.91 4.71
C TYR A 98 -1.92 6.85 4.68
N ALA A 99 -2.03 8.06 5.24
CA ALA A 99 -0.88 8.97 5.33
C ALA A 99 0.25 8.40 6.19
N ILE A 100 -0.08 7.69 7.29
CA ILE A 100 0.90 7.00 8.13
C ILE A 100 1.60 5.90 7.35
N VAL A 101 0.83 5.05 6.66
CA VAL A 101 1.40 3.96 5.85
C VAL A 101 2.30 4.53 4.75
N HIS A 102 1.87 5.59 4.08
CA HIS A 102 2.64 6.28 3.04
C HIS A 102 4.00 6.75 3.54
N GLU A 103 4.02 7.52 4.63
CA GLU A 103 5.25 8.09 5.21
C GLU A 103 6.30 7.01 5.48
N HIS A 104 5.90 5.96 6.19
CA HIS A 104 6.84 4.91 6.61
C HIS A 104 7.24 4.00 5.45
N LEU A 105 6.34 3.75 4.50
CA LEU A 105 6.63 2.91 3.34
C LEU A 105 7.62 3.60 2.41
N PHE A 106 7.38 4.88 2.09
CA PHE A 106 8.25 5.64 1.19
C PHE A 106 9.62 5.90 1.81
N ALA A 107 9.67 6.16 3.12
CA ALA A 107 10.94 6.23 3.83
C ALA A 107 11.73 4.92 3.73
N ALA A 108 11.07 3.76 3.86
CA ALA A 108 11.71 2.46 3.70
C ALA A 108 12.18 2.19 2.26
N ILE A 109 11.41 2.60 1.25
CA ILE A 109 11.81 2.49 -0.16
C ILE A 109 13.07 3.30 -0.42
N VAL A 110 13.11 4.56 0.03
CA VAL A 110 14.28 5.44 -0.12
C VAL A 110 15.51 4.86 0.59
N GLU A 111 15.35 4.35 1.80
CA GLU A 111 16.47 3.80 2.58
C GLU A 111 17.05 2.53 1.95
N ILE A 112 16.21 1.64 1.41
CA ILE A 112 16.66 0.36 0.80
C ILE A 112 17.22 0.55 -0.60
N LEU A 113 16.59 1.39 -1.43
CA LEU A 113 16.98 1.56 -2.83
C LEU A 113 17.98 2.71 -3.05
N GLY A 114 18.13 3.61 -2.08
CA GLY A 114 19.11 4.70 -2.10
C GLY A 114 19.02 5.54 -3.37
N ASP A 115 20.16 5.72 -4.04
CA ASP A 115 20.31 6.54 -5.25
C ASP A 115 19.44 6.08 -6.43
N ALA A 116 18.89 4.86 -6.39
CA ALA A 116 17.94 4.39 -7.40
C ALA A 116 16.58 5.10 -7.32
N VAL A 117 16.25 5.73 -6.18
CA VAL A 117 15.02 6.52 -6.00
C VAL A 117 15.27 7.95 -6.43
N THR A 118 15.27 8.17 -7.75
CA THR A 118 15.31 9.53 -8.31
C THR A 118 13.98 10.26 -8.04
N PRO A 119 13.92 11.60 -8.18
CA PRO A 119 12.67 12.35 -8.02
C PRO A 119 11.53 11.84 -8.90
N ASP A 120 11.82 11.45 -10.14
CA ASP A 120 10.82 10.90 -11.07
C ASP A 120 10.32 9.53 -10.62
N VAL A 121 11.21 8.69 -10.07
CA VAL A 121 10.83 7.39 -9.49
C VAL A 121 9.95 7.59 -8.27
N ALA A 122 10.34 8.47 -7.35
CA ALA A 122 9.54 8.80 -6.17
C ALA A 122 8.15 9.29 -6.56
N ALA A 123 8.05 10.24 -7.49
CA ALA A 123 6.78 10.79 -7.95
C ALA A 123 5.87 9.75 -8.63
N ALA A 124 6.44 8.87 -9.47
CA ALA A 124 5.66 7.83 -10.13
C ALA A 124 5.09 6.80 -9.14
N TRP A 125 5.89 6.37 -8.17
CA TRP A 125 5.43 5.45 -7.13
C TRP A 125 4.44 6.11 -6.17
N ASP A 126 4.62 7.40 -5.87
CA ASP A 126 3.68 8.22 -5.08
C ASP A 126 2.30 8.25 -5.74
N GLU A 127 2.25 8.47 -7.05
CA GLU A 127 1.01 8.45 -7.82
C GLU A 127 0.33 7.07 -7.79
N VAL A 128 1.10 5.97 -7.89
CA VAL A 128 0.54 4.61 -7.76
C VAL A 128 -0.06 4.40 -6.37
N TYR A 129 0.65 4.82 -5.32
CA TYR A 129 0.19 4.66 -3.95
C TYR A 129 -1.13 5.41 -3.73
N TRP A 130 -1.18 6.69 -4.07
CA TRP A 130 -2.35 7.52 -3.81
C TRP A 130 -3.54 7.12 -4.68
N LEU A 131 -3.32 6.67 -5.92
CA LEU A 131 -4.38 6.11 -6.74
C LEU A 131 -5.02 4.86 -6.09
N MET A 132 -4.20 3.98 -5.52
CA MET A 132 -4.71 2.82 -4.78
C MET A 132 -5.44 3.25 -3.50
N ALA A 133 -4.84 4.16 -2.73
CA ALA A 133 -5.38 4.64 -1.46
C ALA A 133 -6.74 5.30 -1.64
N GLU A 134 -6.88 6.23 -2.60
CA GLU A 134 -8.14 6.92 -2.89
C GLU A 134 -9.24 5.94 -3.34
N THR A 135 -8.87 4.94 -4.12
CA THR A 135 -9.81 3.90 -4.55
C THR A 135 -10.30 3.09 -3.35
N LEU A 136 -9.40 2.62 -2.49
CA LEU A 136 -9.76 1.86 -1.28
C LEU A 136 -10.58 2.71 -0.30
N ILE A 137 -10.19 3.95 -0.03
CA ILE A 137 -10.92 4.89 0.83
C ILE A 137 -12.36 5.08 0.32
N THR A 138 -12.54 5.19 -1.00
CA THR A 138 -13.87 5.32 -1.60
C THR A 138 -14.71 4.06 -1.38
N MET A 139 -14.12 2.88 -1.60
CA MET A 139 -14.80 1.60 -1.39
C MET A 139 -15.17 1.38 0.08
N GLU A 140 -14.24 1.65 1.00
CA GLU A 140 -14.43 1.54 2.45
C GLU A 140 -15.52 2.47 2.95
N ARG A 141 -15.55 3.72 2.48
CA ARG A 141 -16.62 4.67 2.78
C ARG A 141 -17.99 4.13 2.35
N GLY A 142 -18.07 3.51 1.19
CA GLY A 142 -19.30 2.85 0.72
C GLY A 142 -19.73 1.70 1.64
N LEU A 143 -18.78 0.91 2.14
CA LEU A 143 -19.05 -0.18 3.07
C LEU A 143 -19.54 0.32 4.44
N TYR A 144 -18.92 1.38 4.98
CA TYR A 144 -19.36 2.01 6.22
C TYR A 144 -20.77 2.57 6.10
N GLN A 145 -21.06 3.30 5.01
CA GLN A 145 -22.40 3.82 4.72
C GLN A 145 -23.46 2.72 4.61
N LEU A 146 -23.14 1.62 3.91
CA LEU A 146 -24.05 0.48 3.76
C LEU A 146 -24.36 -0.19 5.12
N ALA A 147 -23.37 -0.24 6.00
CA ALA A 147 -23.53 -0.79 7.34
C ALA A 147 -24.17 0.19 8.35
N GLY A 148 -24.33 1.46 7.97
CA GLY A 148 -24.88 2.51 8.85
C GLY A 148 -23.98 2.87 10.02
N VAL A 149 -22.66 2.75 9.84
CA VAL A 149 -21.64 3.07 10.84
C VAL A 149 -20.67 4.12 10.31
N ASP A 150 -20.02 4.85 11.22
CA ASP A 150 -18.89 5.71 10.87
C ASP A 150 -17.61 4.87 10.75
N ALA A 151 -16.57 5.46 10.14
CA ALA A 151 -15.23 4.85 10.14
C ALA A 151 -14.59 5.01 11.53
N GLY A 152 -13.94 3.94 12.02
CA GLY A 152 -13.26 3.90 13.32
C GLY A 152 -13.97 3.06 14.36
#